data_AF-A0A822EBI2-F1
#
_entry.id   AF-A0A822EBI2-F1
#
_cell.length_a   1.000
_cell.length_b   1.000
_cell.length_c   1.000
_cell.angle_alpha   90.00
_cell.angle_beta   90.00
_cell.angle_gamma   90.00
#
_symmetry.space_group_name_H-M   'P 1'
#
loop_
_entity.id
_entity.type
_entity.pdbx_description
1 polymer ?
#
loop_
_entity_poly.entity_id
_entity_poly.type
_entity_poly.pdbx_seq_one_letter_code
_entity_poly.pdbx_strand_id
1 'polypeptide(L)'
;NRIVAQQRANELNRKLHYEKPEEEIQVTQNVSKIFQEELEINDFPQNVRSKILSKETRAHICEYADVDISVHGQYFSNNKEVTQDDRKLYLHIESSTAYSLQLAKEEITRLIKEEMMKMQNPALQLVNRGRYKV
;
A
#
# COMPACT_ATOMS: atom_id res chain seq x y z
N ASN A 1 -10.54 43.55 -28.94
CA ASN A 1 -11.89 43.60 -28.30
C ASN A 1 -12.32 42.23 -27.77
N ARG A 2 -11.78 41.80 -26.60
CA ARG A 2 -12.10 40.50 -25.96
C ARG A 2 -13.54 40.40 -25.42
N ILE A 3 -14.18 41.54 -25.16
CA ILE A 3 -15.46 41.64 -24.46
C ILE A 3 -16.63 41.09 -25.30
N VAL A 4 -16.64 41.35 -26.61
CA VAL A 4 -17.72 40.94 -27.53
C VAL A 4 -17.68 39.43 -27.81
N ALA A 5 -16.47 38.85 -27.88
CA ALA A 5 -16.30 37.41 -28.06
C ALA A 5 -16.77 36.62 -26.83
N GLN A 6 -16.51 37.13 -25.63
CA GLN A 6 -16.95 36.53 -24.37
C GLN A 6 -18.49 36.54 -24.23
N GLN A 7 -19.14 37.64 -24.62
CA GLN A 7 -20.60 37.78 -24.55
C GLN A 7 -21.32 36.80 -25.48
N ARG A 8 -20.85 36.67 -26.74
CA ARG A 8 -21.44 35.70 -27.69
C ARG A 8 -21.25 34.26 -27.22
N ALA A 9 -20.10 33.93 -26.63
CA ALA A 9 -19.84 32.60 -26.09
C ALA A 9 -20.78 32.25 -24.92
N ASN A 10 -20.99 33.18 -23.99
CA ASN A 10 -21.90 32.98 -22.85
C ASN A 10 -23.36 32.80 -23.28
N GLU A 11 -23.79 33.53 -24.30
CA GLU A 11 -25.15 33.42 -24.84
C GLU A 11 -25.38 32.07 -25.55
N LEU A 12 -24.35 31.55 -26.23
CA LEU A 12 -24.37 30.22 -26.84
C LEU A 12 -24.46 29.11 -25.77
N ASN A 13 -23.67 29.23 -24.70
CA ASN A 13 -23.66 28.26 -23.60
C ASN A 13 -25.04 28.15 -22.91
N ARG A 14 -25.72 29.29 -22.70
CA ARG A 14 -27.02 29.33 -22.02
C ARG A 14 -28.16 28.73 -22.84
N LYS A 15 -28.09 28.80 -24.18
CA LYS A 15 -29.11 28.22 -25.09
C LYS A 15 -28.96 26.72 -25.30
N LEU A 16 -27.76 26.17 -25.12
CA LEU A 16 -27.45 24.77 -25.37
C LEU A 16 -27.54 23.87 -24.13
N HIS A 17 -27.89 24.40 -22.94
CA HIS A 17 -27.75 23.70 -21.65
C HIS A 17 -26.41 22.95 -21.52
N TYR A 18 -25.37 23.50 -22.12
CA TYR A 18 -24.05 22.92 -22.11
C TYR A 18 -23.37 23.40 -20.83
N GLU A 19 -23.44 22.59 -19.78
CA GLU A 19 -22.45 22.65 -18.72
C GLU A 19 -21.13 22.34 -19.39
N LYS A 20 -20.29 23.36 -19.55
CA LYS A 20 -18.89 23.18 -19.88
C LYS A 20 -18.38 22.15 -18.88
N PRO A 21 -17.94 20.95 -19.30
CA PRO A 21 -17.22 20.08 -18.40
C PRO A 21 -16.11 20.98 -17.87
N GLU A 22 -16.10 21.19 -16.56
CA GLU A 22 -14.90 21.66 -15.92
C GLU A 22 -13.87 20.63 -16.34
N GLU A 23 -13.08 20.94 -17.37
CA GLU A 23 -11.78 20.35 -17.53
C GLU A 23 -11.13 20.68 -16.21
N GLU A 24 -11.23 19.73 -15.26
CA GLU A 24 -10.55 19.75 -14.00
C GLU A 24 -9.16 20.21 -14.36
N ILE A 25 -8.85 21.44 -13.96
CA ILE A 25 -7.53 21.97 -14.16
C ILE A 25 -6.69 21.10 -13.24
N GLN A 26 -6.14 20.01 -13.79
CA GLN A 26 -5.10 19.23 -13.14
C GLN A 26 -3.85 20.12 -13.15
N VAL A 27 -3.88 21.13 -12.29
CA VAL A 27 -2.71 21.88 -11.86
C VAL A 27 -1.91 20.94 -10.96
N THR A 28 -1.23 19.97 -11.57
CA THR A 28 -0.19 19.24 -10.86
C THR A 28 1.06 19.26 -11.72
N GLN A 29 1.75 20.39 -11.59
CA GLN A 29 3.04 20.69 -12.19
C GLN A 29 4.04 19.58 -11.91
N ASN A 30 4.47 18.80 -12.92
CA ASN A 30 5.65 17.91 -12.86
C ASN A 30 5.87 17.19 -11.51
N VAL A 31 4.82 16.68 -10.87
CA VAL A 31 4.97 15.82 -9.70
C VAL A 31 5.07 14.43 -10.26
N SER A 32 6.26 13.84 -10.20
CA SER A 32 6.48 12.44 -10.51
C SER A 32 5.36 11.62 -9.87
N LYS A 33 4.58 10.90 -10.68
CA LYS A 33 3.43 10.14 -10.19
C LYS A 33 3.93 9.08 -9.20
N ILE A 34 3.65 9.28 -7.91
CA ILE A 34 3.92 8.28 -6.88
C ILE A 34 2.76 7.30 -6.88
N PHE A 35 3.11 6.02 -6.97
CA PHE A 35 2.19 4.91 -6.84
C PHE A 35 2.21 4.44 -5.39
N GLN A 36 1.05 4.09 -4.85
CA GLN A 36 0.89 3.67 -3.46
C GLN A 36 -0.04 2.47 -3.38
N GLU A 37 0.21 1.57 -2.43
CA GLU A 37 -0.67 0.44 -2.13
C GLU A 37 -0.66 0.10 -0.64
N GLU A 38 -1.80 -0.40 -0.14
CA GLU A 38 -1.96 -0.85 1.24
C GLU A 38 -2.15 -2.37 1.28
N LEU A 39 -1.41 -3.05 2.16
CA LEU A 39 -1.55 -4.49 2.41
C LEU A 39 -1.93 -4.73 3.87
N GLU A 40 -3.16 -5.16 4.11
CA GLU A 40 -3.61 -5.56 5.45
C GLU A 40 -2.89 -6.85 5.88
N ILE A 41 -2.25 -6.81 7.06
CA ILE A 41 -1.47 -7.94 7.59
C ILE A 41 -1.99 -8.45 8.93
N ASN A 42 -3.08 -7.86 9.43
CA ASN A 42 -3.67 -8.21 10.73
C ASN A 42 -4.04 -9.70 10.82
N ASP A 43 -4.63 -10.23 9.76
CA ASP A 43 -5.22 -11.57 9.73
C ASP A 43 -4.17 -12.69 9.54
N PHE A 44 -2.90 -12.34 9.30
CA PHE A 44 -1.82 -13.32 9.28
C PHE A 44 -1.44 -13.78 10.71
N PRO A 45 -1.02 -15.05 10.89
CA PRO A 45 -0.52 -15.55 12.17
C PRO A 45 0.65 -14.73 12.70
N GLN A 46 0.82 -14.72 14.03
CA GLN A 46 1.83 -13.90 14.71
C GLN A 46 3.24 -14.09 14.15
N ASN A 47 3.65 -15.33 13.83
CA ASN A 47 4.99 -15.61 13.30
C ASN A 47 5.23 -14.92 11.96
N VAL A 48 4.29 -15.05 11.03
CA VAL A 48 4.34 -14.42 9.70
C VAL A 48 4.34 -12.90 9.84
N ARG A 49 3.41 -12.37 10.65
CA ARG A 49 3.31 -10.93 10.92
C ARG A 49 4.62 -10.37 11.50
N SER A 50 5.20 -11.05 12.48
CA SER A 50 6.46 -10.64 13.12
C SER A 50 7.63 -10.68 12.14
N LYS A 51 7.66 -11.65 11.23
CA LYS A 51 8.67 -11.73 10.17
C LYS A 51 8.57 -10.55 9.21
N ILE A 52 7.37 -10.29 8.67
CA ILE A 52 7.16 -9.22 7.69
C ILE A 52 7.37 -7.82 8.31
N LEU A 53 6.99 -7.63 9.57
CA LEU A 53 7.22 -6.38 10.31
C LEU A 53 8.67 -6.16 10.73
N SER A 54 9.52 -7.19 10.66
CA SER A 54 10.91 -7.10 11.10
C SER A 54 11.68 -6.09 10.27
N LYS A 55 12.57 -5.33 10.93
CA LYS A 55 13.41 -4.31 10.26
C LYS A 55 14.23 -4.92 9.12
N GLU A 56 14.76 -6.12 9.34
CA GLU A 56 15.55 -6.86 8.35
C GLU A 56 14.73 -7.17 7.09
N THR A 57 13.52 -7.75 7.26
CA THR A 57 12.67 -8.09 6.12
C THR A 57 12.19 -6.85 5.37
N ARG A 58 11.80 -5.79 6.06
CA ARG A 58 11.41 -4.54 5.40
C ARG A 58 12.58 -3.93 4.63
N ALA A 59 13.77 -3.84 5.23
CA ALA A 59 14.97 -3.33 4.57
C ALA A 59 15.29 -4.14 3.30
N HIS A 60 15.23 -5.48 3.39
CA HIS A 60 15.42 -6.36 2.24
C HIS A 60 14.42 -6.06 1.10
N ILE A 61 13.14 -5.88 1.41
CA ILE A 61 12.13 -5.59 0.38
C ILE A 61 12.35 -4.20 -0.22
N CYS A 62 12.64 -3.18 0.61
CA CYS A 62 12.95 -1.84 0.16
C CYS A 62 14.14 -1.82 -0.82
N GLU A 63 15.21 -2.55 -0.50
CA GLU A 63 16.40 -2.68 -1.35
C GLU A 63 16.12 -3.49 -2.62
N TYR A 64 15.33 -4.57 -2.54
CA TYR A 64 15.03 -5.44 -3.67
C TYR A 64 14.13 -4.78 -4.72
N ALA A 65 13.12 -4.03 -4.28
CA ALA A 65 12.07 -3.51 -5.15
C ALA A 65 12.16 -1.99 -5.39
N ASP A 66 13.06 -1.27 -4.71
CA ASP A 66 13.16 0.20 -4.75
C ASP A 66 11.83 0.87 -4.36
N VAL A 67 11.37 0.54 -3.16
CA VAL A 67 10.11 1.01 -2.57
C VAL A 67 10.32 1.50 -1.14
N ASP A 68 9.48 2.43 -0.70
CA ASP A 68 9.36 2.76 0.72
C ASP A 68 8.21 1.96 1.35
N ILE A 69 8.44 1.44 2.55
CA ILE A 69 7.46 0.63 3.30
C ILE A 69 7.29 1.22 4.70
N SER A 70 6.06 1.65 4.98
CA SER A 70 5.63 2.16 6.27
C SER A 70 4.60 1.23 6.92
N VAL A 71 4.59 1.18 8.26
CA VAL A 71 3.65 0.33 9.03
C VAL A 71 2.63 1.23 9.70
N HIS A 72 1.34 0.93 9.51
CA HIS A 72 0.24 1.72 10.05
C HIS A 72 -0.83 0.84 10.70
N GLY A 73 -1.69 1.48 11.50
CA GLY A 73 -2.78 0.81 12.20
C GLY A 73 -2.34 0.07 13.46
N GLN A 74 -3.29 -0.61 14.09
CA GLN A 74 -3.08 -1.38 15.32
C GLN A 74 -3.44 -2.85 15.10
N TYR A 75 -2.76 -3.75 15.80
CA TYR A 75 -3.14 -5.16 15.79
C TYR A 75 -4.47 -5.36 16.53
N PHE A 76 -5.44 -5.95 15.84
CA PHE A 76 -6.70 -6.41 16.42
C PHE A 76 -6.71 -7.93 16.44
N SER A 77 -6.84 -8.49 17.64
CA SER A 77 -7.11 -9.91 17.81
C SER A 77 -8.46 -10.26 17.16
N ASN A 78 -8.55 -11.46 16.56
CA ASN A 78 -9.71 -11.89 15.76
C ASN A 78 -11.08 -11.81 16.46
N ASN A 79 -11.10 -11.66 17.79
CA ASN A 79 -12.31 -11.62 18.61
C ASN A 79 -12.65 -10.20 19.13
N LYS A 80 -11.85 -9.18 18.79
CA LYS A 80 -12.10 -7.80 19.24
C LYS A 80 -12.79 -7.03 18.13
N GLU A 81 -13.93 -6.40 18.44
CA GLU A 81 -14.59 -5.50 17.49
C GLU A 81 -13.67 -4.31 17.19
N VAL A 82 -13.44 -4.10 15.88
CA VAL A 82 -12.76 -2.91 15.38
C VAL A 82 -13.76 -1.77 15.45
N THR A 83 -13.50 -0.78 16.28
CA THR A 83 -14.27 0.47 16.34
C THR A 83 -14.16 1.18 14.99
N GLN A 84 -15.24 1.85 14.55
CA GLN A 84 -15.37 2.42 13.20
C GLN A 84 -14.26 3.42 12.80
N ASP A 85 -13.51 3.96 13.77
CA ASP A 85 -12.43 4.92 13.58
C ASP A 85 -11.03 4.28 13.52
N ASP A 86 -10.88 3.02 13.96
CA ASP A 86 -9.56 2.38 14.05
C ASP A 86 -9.26 1.51 12.83
N ARG A 87 -8.10 1.74 12.19
CA ARG A 87 -7.61 0.89 11.09
C ARG A 87 -6.84 -0.31 11.64
N LYS A 88 -7.18 -1.51 11.16
CA LYS A 88 -6.41 -2.73 11.39
C LYS A 88 -4.97 -2.58 10.91
N LEU A 89 -4.05 -3.37 11.43
CA LEU A 89 -2.64 -3.32 11.05
C LEU A 89 -2.43 -3.60 9.55
N TYR A 90 -1.78 -2.66 8.86
CA TYR A 90 -1.44 -2.75 7.43
C TYR A 90 -0.03 -2.20 7.14
N LEU A 91 0.51 -2.62 6.00
CA LEU A 91 1.70 -2.02 5.38
C LEU A 91 1.25 -1.02 4.33
N HIS A 92 1.86 0.16 4.32
CA HIS A 92 1.76 1.12 3.24
C HIS A 92 3.04 1.04 2.40
N ILE A 93 2.90 0.85 1.10
CA ILE A 93 4.01 0.69 0.16
C ILE A 93 3.90 1.79 -0.88
N GLU A 94 4.96 2.56 -1.07
CA GLU A 94 5.00 3.63 -2.04
C GLU A 94 6.24 3.53 -2.95
N SER A 95 6.08 3.96 -4.20
CA SER A 95 7.17 3.96 -5.18
C SER A 95 6.92 4.94 -6.31
N SER A 96 7.98 5.29 -7.03
CA SER A 96 7.92 6.11 -8.25
C SER A 96 7.38 5.35 -9.46
N THR A 97 7.32 4.01 -9.41
CA THR A 97 6.82 3.18 -10.51
C THR A 97 5.83 2.11 -10.06
N ALA A 98 4.87 1.77 -10.93
CA ALA A 98 3.94 0.67 -10.69
C ALA A 98 4.64 -0.71 -10.68
N TYR A 99 5.75 -0.85 -11.42
CA TYR A 99 6.50 -2.09 -11.51
C TYR A 99 7.21 -2.43 -10.19
N SER A 100 7.87 -1.45 -9.58
CA SER A 100 8.48 -1.59 -8.25
C SER A 100 7.46 -2.01 -7.18
N LEU A 101 6.25 -1.43 -7.24
CA LEU A 101 5.14 -1.82 -6.37
C LEU A 101 4.70 -3.27 -6.57
N GLN A 102 4.61 -3.71 -7.82
CA GLN A 102 4.31 -5.11 -8.13
C GLN A 102 5.39 -6.06 -7.59
N LEU A 103 6.67 -5.74 -7.80
CA LEU A 103 7.79 -6.55 -7.27
C LEU A 103 7.75 -6.66 -5.75
N ALA A 104 7.50 -5.54 -5.05
CA ALA A 104 7.40 -5.53 -3.60
C ALA A 104 6.26 -6.43 -3.10
N LYS A 105 5.10 -6.40 -3.76
CA LYS A 105 3.96 -7.27 -3.40
C LYS A 105 4.24 -8.74 -3.63
N GLU A 106 4.86 -9.06 -4.76
CA GLU A 106 5.25 -10.44 -5.08
C GLU A 106 6.23 -10.96 -4.03
N GLU A 107 7.20 -10.15 -3.64
CA GLU A 107 8.20 -10.50 -2.63
C GLU A 107 7.60 -10.65 -1.22
N ILE A 108 6.74 -9.72 -0.80
CA ILE A 108 6.00 -9.85 0.48
C ILE A 108 5.15 -11.12 0.48
N THR A 109 4.44 -11.40 -0.61
CA THR A 109 3.62 -12.61 -0.76
C THR A 109 4.48 -13.87 -0.71
N ARG A 110 5.66 -13.86 -1.33
CA ARG A 110 6.63 -14.97 -1.29
C ARG A 110 7.08 -15.24 0.14
N LEU A 111 7.47 -14.21 0.88
CA LEU A 111 7.91 -14.31 2.27
C LEU A 111 6.80 -14.82 3.20
N ILE A 112 5.56 -14.34 3.00
CA ILE A 112 4.39 -14.83 3.73
C ILE A 112 4.19 -16.33 3.50
N LYS A 113 4.22 -16.78 2.24
CA LYS A 113 4.08 -18.20 1.90
C LYS A 113 5.20 -19.05 2.48
N GLU A 114 6.44 -18.56 2.42
CA GLU A 114 7.60 -19.26 2.97
C GLU A 114 7.46 -19.50 4.49
N GLU A 115 7.08 -18.46 5.24
CA GLU A 115 6.86 -18.57 6.68
C GLU A 115 5.65 -19.42 7.05
N MET A 116 4.58 -19.36 6.25
CA MET A 116 3.43 -20.25 6.40
C MET A 116 3.81 -21.73 6.22
N MET A 117 4.64 -22.04 5.21
CA MET A 117 5.12 -23.40 4.98
C MET A 117 6.03 -23.89 6.12
N LYS A 118 6.92 -23.04 6.64
CA LYS A 118 7.75 -23.37 7.82
C LYS A 118 6.90 -23.68 9.05
N MET A 119 5.75 -23.01 9.22
CA MET A 119 4.82 -23.32 10.31
C MET A 119 4.15 -24.69 10.17
N GLN A 120 3.80 -25.09 8.95
CA GLN A 120 3.13 -26.37 8.70
C GLN A 120 4.08 -27.58 8.78
N ASN A 121 5.39 -27.37 8.57
CA ASN A 121 6.38 -28.44 8.63
C ASN A 121 7.38 -28.25 9.80
N PRO A 122 7.05 -28.73 11.00
CA PRO A 122 7.86 -28.51 12.21
C PRO A 122 9.27 -29.11 12.12
N ALA A 123 9.53 -30.06 11.21
CA ALA A 123 10.88 -30.59 10.96
C ALA A 123 11.86 -29.50 10.46
N LEU A 124 11.37 -28.50 9.74
CA LEU A 124 12.19 -27.35 9.28
C LEU A 124 12.47 -26.35 10.41
N GLN A 125 11.64 -26.29 11.45
CA GLN A 125 11.84 -25.38 12.59
C GLN A 125 12.91 -25.89 13.57
N LEU A 126 13.15 -27.20 13.62
CA LEU A 126 14.08 -27.81 14.56
C LEU A 126 15.55 -27.51 14.23
N VAL A 127 15.85 -27.14 12.99
CA VAL A 127 17.22 -26.82 12.53
C VAL A 127 17.74 -25.52 13.14
N ASN A 128 16.88 -24.56 13.50
CA ASN A 128 17.28 -23.24 13.99
C ASN A 128 17.14 -23.03 15.51
N ARG A 129 16.69 -24.02 16.28
CA ARG A 129 16.54 -23.90 17.75
C ARG A 129 17.59 -24.69 18.52
N GLY A 130 18.83 -24.61 18.06
CA GLY A 130 19.99 -25.08 18.81
C GLY A 130 20.32 -24.16 19.98
N ARG A 131 20.01 -24.64 21.20
CA ARG A 131 20.69 -24.34 22.48
C ARG A 131 20.50 -22.95 23.11
N TYR A 132 19.60 -22.88 24.08
CA TYR A 132 19.95 -22.38 25.42
C TYR A 132 19.28 -23.30 26.45
N LYS A 133 20.09 -24.00 27.23
CA LYS A 133 19.69 -24.68 28.46
C LYS A 133 20.43 -23.94 29.57
N VAL A 134 19.68 -23.32 30.48
CA VAL A 134 20.20 -22.83 31.76
C VAL A 134 20.55 -24.00 32.66
#